data_AF-A0A0S4IPQ0-F1
#
_entry.id   AF-A0A0S4IPQ0-F1
#
_cell.length_a   1.000
_cell.length_b   1.000
_cell.length_c   1.000
_cell.angle_alpha   90.00
_cell.angle_beta   90.00
_cell.angle_gamma   90.00
#
_symmetry.space_group_name_H-M   'P 1'
#
loop_
_entity.id
_entity.type
_entity.pdbx_description
1 polymer ?
#
loop_
_entity_poly.entity_id
_entity_poly.type
_entity_poly.pdbx_seq_one_letter_code
_entity_poly.pdbx_strand_id
1 'polypeptide(L)'
;MRLDEGTILRSPQIMNPLGERELDLRGNGLTLLDEGPLLQLDDSFDVMDLTDNSLTSLEYIPEMKRLTTLIAHRNKLQRVSLSAALRLPHLHSFVADDNNFSSLDQLVVFGKFPLLERISLGGSNPVARHEHFRSFLMYLCPKLKLINFQRVLAVERAAVSILRSTFEAVVQNSAGAAALSMNVQKELRQRKRGRNAVMPQSAPGGVQAESDDHAVSSGPNDTQLDDKITKLQERIDAAETEEEMSALMEEMEALQDAMERNRARRK
;
A
#
# COMPACT_ATOMS: atom_id res chain seq x y z
N MET A 1 4.01 -12.41 14.45
CA MET A 1 5.25 -11.75 14.92
C MET A 1 5.68 -10.75 13.86
N ARG A 2 6.17 -9.55 14.23
CA ARG A 2 6.71 -8.59 13.24
C ARG A 2 8.18 -8.94 12.99
N LEU A 3 8.65 -8.79 11.75
CA LEU A 3 10.07 -8.96 11.44
C LEU A 3 10.91 -7.98 12.27
N ASP A 4 11.91 -8.51 12.95
CA ASP A 4 12.88 -7.76 13.74
C ASP A 4 14.31 -8.11 13.34
N GLU A 5 15.27 -7.30 13.79
CA GLU A 5 16.69 -7.50 13.51
C GLU A 5 17.21 -8.82 14.08
N GLY A 6 16.72 -9.21 15.27
CA GLY A 6 17.08 -10.47 15.90
C GLY A 6 16.71 -11.69 15.06
N THR A 7 15.56 -11.66 14.37
CA THR A 7 15.15 -12.74 13.46
C THR A 7 16.09 -12.81 12.27
N ILE A 8 16.43 -11.68 11.65
CA ILE A 8 17.38 -11.62 10.52
C ILE A 8 18.74 -12.21 10.90
N LEU A 9 19.27 -11.83 12.07
CA LEU A 9 20.60 -12.27 12.52
C LEU A 9 20.65 -13.77 12.84
N ARG A 10 19.54 -14.34 13.31
CA ARG A 10 19.43 -15.79 13.60
C ARG A 10 19.07 -16.62 12.38
N SER A 11 18.56 -15.98 11.33
CA SER A 11 18.09 -16.63 10.11
C SER A 11 19.27 -17.08 9.25
N PRO A 12 19.21 -18.28 8.63
CA PRO A 12 20.27 -18.74 7.75
C PRO A 12 20.46 -17.80 6.55
N GLN A 13 21.72 -17.48 6.28
CA GLN A 13 22.16 -16.72 5.11
C GLN A 13 23.08 -17.63 4.32
N ILE A 14 22.58 -18.17 3.21
CA ILE A 14 23.23 -19.25 2.47
C ILE A 14 23.46 -18.87 1.02
N MET A 15 24.38 -19.56 0.37
CA MET A 15 24.45 -19.60 -1.09
C MET A 15 23.58 -20.76 -1.55
N ASN A 16 22.55 -20.47 -2.33
CA ASN A 16 21.63 -21.50 -2.82
C ASN A 16 22.31 -22.35 -3.92
N PRO A 17 21.69 -23.48 -4.34
CA PRO A 17 22.25 -24.34 -5.37
C PRO A 17 22.41 -23.69 -6.76
N LEU A 18 21.79 -22.52 -6.98
CA LEU A 18 21.93 -21.72 -8.19
C LEU A 18 23.07 -20.68 -8.09
N GLY A 19 23.79 -20.65 -6.96
CA GLY A 19 24.89 -19.70 -6.71
C GLY A 19 24.41 -18.31 -6.27
N GLU A 20 23.14 -18.16 -5.91
CA GLU A 20 22.53 -16.89 -5.49
C GLU A 20 22.55 -16.79 -3.96
N ARG A 21 22.66 -15.56 -3.42
CA ARG A 21 22.58 -15.35 -1.98
C ARG A 21 21.13 -15.37 -1.52
N GLU A 22 20.81 -16.32 -0.65
CA GLU A 22 19.47 -16.55 -0.12
C GLU A 22 19.40 -16.20 1.37
N LEU A 23 18.42 -15.38 1.72
CA LEU A 23 18.00 -15.14 3.10
C LEU A 23 16.80 -16.03 3.42
N ASP A 24 17.00 -17.00 4.31
CA ASP A 24 15.98 -17.95 4.74
C ASP A 24 15.24 -17.40 5.98
N LEU A 25 14.03 -16.87 5.80
CA LEU A 25 13.15 -16.40 6.87
C LEU A 25 12.00 -17.39 7.13
N ARG A 26 12.17 -18.67 6.80
CA ARG A 26 11.11 -19.67 6.91
C ARG A 26 10.68 -19.93 8.34
N GLY A 27 9.39 -20.22 8.54
CA GLY A 27 8.88 -20.77 9.81
C GLY A 27 8.97 -19.84 11.03
N ASN A 28 9.23 -18.55 10.84
CA ASN A 28 9.41 -17.59 11.94
C ASN A 28 8.08 -17.05 12.51
N GLY A 29 6.93 -17.47 11.97
CA GLY A 29 5.62 -16.97 12.39
C GLY A 29 5.42 -15.48 12.10
N LEU A 30 6.06 -14.99 11.04
CA LEU A 30 5.98 -13.60 10.62
C LEU A 30 4.55 -13.28 10.15
N THR A 31 3.98 -12.22 10.70
CA THR A 31 2.66 -11.69 10.33
C THR A 31 2.78 -10.39 9.57
N LEU A 32 3.90 -9.68 9.74
CA LEU A 32 4.20 -8.42 9.08
C LEU A 32 5.70 -8.30 8.84
N LEU A 33 6.08 -7.80 7.66
CA LEU A 33 7.44 -7.37 7.37
C LEU A 33 7.71 -5.99 7.97
N ASP A 34 8.99 -5.59 8.00
CA ASP A 34 9.41 -4.27 8.47
C ASP A 34 10.54 -3.74 7.59
N GLU A 35 10.42 -2.48 7.17
CA GLU A 35 11.42 -1.80 6.32
C GLU A 35 12.75 -1.65 7.07
N GLY A 36 12.72 -1.41 8.38
CA GLY A 36 13.92 -1.11 9.17
C GLY A 36 14.95 -2.25 9.17
N PRO A 37 14.60 -3.45 9.67
CA PRO A 37 15.49 -4.61 9.65
C PRO A 37 15.93 -5.00 8.24
N LEU A 38 15.03 -4.93 7.25
CA LEU A 38 15.37 -5.27 5.87
C LEU A 38 16.35 -4.28 5.24
N LEU A 39 16.33 -3.01 5.64
CA LEU A 39 17.28 -2.01 5.14
C LEU A 39 18.72 -2.29 5.61
N GLN A 40 18.89 -2.91 6.78
CA GLN A 40 20.21 -3.30 7.30
C GLN A 40 20.88 -4.41 6.49
N LEU A 41 20.13 -5.11 5.62
CA LEU A 41 20.66 -6.14 4.73
C LEU A 41 21.48 -5.54 3.56
N ASP A 42 21.47 -4.22 3.38
CA ASP A 42 22.24 -3.48 2.37
C ASP A 42 22.13 -4.08 0.97
N ASP A 43 20.91 -4.46 0.57
CA ASP A 43 20.59 -5.05 -0.74
C ASP A 43 21.53 -6.20 -1.16
N SER A 44 21.97 -7.02 -0.19
CA SER A 44 23.02 -8.03 -0.38
C SER A 44 22.51 -9.40 -0.84
N PHE A 45 21.19 -9.58 -0.96
CA PHE A 45 20.55 -10.86 -1.23
C PHE A 45 19.84 -10.87 -2.57
N ASP A 46 19.95 -12.00 -3.27
CA ASP A 46 19.34 -12.26 -4.55
C ASP A 46 17.97 -12.95 -4.38
N VAL A 47 17.85 -13.78 -3.33
CA VAL A 47 16.65 -14.57 -3.00
C VAL A 47 16.22 -14.30 -1.55
N MET A 48 14.91 -14.14 -1.34
CA MET A 48 14.32 -14.07 -0.01
C MET A 48 13.22 -15.12 0.11
N ASP A 49 13.35 -15.99 1.10
CA ASP A 49 12.39 -17.04 1.37
C ASP A 49 11.58 -16.75 2.64
N LEU A 50 10.28 -16.51 2.44
CA LEU A 50 9.28 -16.22 3.46
C LEU A 50 8.33 -17.40 3.70
N THR A 51 8.67 -18.62 3.27
CA THR A 51 7.80 -19.79 3.33
C THR A 51 7.37 -20.14 4.76
N ASP A 52 6.17 -20.68 4.92
CA ASP A 52 5.62 -21.14 6.21
C ASP A 52 5.55 -20.01 7.27
N ASN A 53 5.08 -18.84 6.85
CA ASN A 53 4.78 -17.72 7.73
C ASN A 53 3.26 -17.44 7.74
N SER A 54 2.84 -16.34 8.36
CA SER A 54 1.43 -15.92 8.45
C SER A 54 1.23 -14.50 7.92
N LEU A 55 2.00 -14.12 6.89
CA LEU A 55 1.89 -12.81 6.25
C LEU A 55 0.53 -12.67 5.56
N THR A 56 -0.16 -11.55 5.81
CA THR A 56 -1.46 -11.24 5.20
C THR A 56 -1.33 -10.30 3.99
N SER A 57 -0.33 -9.43 4.02
CA SER A 57 0.01 -8.51 2.94
C SER A 57 1.52 -8.47 2.73
N LEU A 58 1.92 -8.33 1.46
CA LEU A 58 3.30 -8.02 1.11
C LEU A 58 3.49 -6.51 1.04
N GLU A 59 4.02 -5.94 2.11
CA GLU A 59 4.25 -4.50 2.30
C GLU A 59 5.47 -4.28 3.19
N TYR A 60 5.88 -3.01 3.38
CA TYR A 60 7.06 -2.66 4.18
C TYR A 60 8.37 -3.28 3.70
N ILE A 61 8.53 -3.41 2.38
CA ILE A 61 9.79 -3.82 1.74
C ILE A 61 10.56 -2.55 1.34
N PRO A 62 11.85 -2.40 1.69
CA PRO A 62 12.68 -1.30 1.21
C PRO A 62 12.98 -1.45 -0.28
N GLU A 63 13.68 -0.48 -0.88
CA GLU A 63 14.17 -0.67 -2.25
C GLU A 63 15.24 -1.77 -2.27
N MET A 64 14.99 -2.85 -3.00
CA MET A 64 15.92 -3.97 -3.16
C MET A 64 16.13 -4.23 -4.65
N LYS A 65 17.27 -3.78 -5.18
CA LYS A 65 17.61 -3.88 -6.61
C LYS A 65 18.26 -5.23 -6.91
N ARG A 66 18.85 -5.87 -5.91
CA ARG A 66 19.49 -7.17 -6.08
C ARG A 66 18.50 -8.32 -5.99
N LEU A 67 17.41 -8.15 -5.26
CA LEU A 67 16.41 -9.20 -5.07
C LEU A 67 15.74 -9.57 -6.41
N THR A 68 16.03 -10.78 -6.91
CA THR A 68 15.50 -11.32 -8.17
C THR A 68 14.38 -12.32 -7.94
N THR A 69 14.39 -13.02 -6.81
CA THR A 69 13.42 -14.08 -6.48
C THR A 69 12.84 -13.87 -5.09
N LEU A 70 11.51 -13.88 -5.02
CA LEU A 70 10.76 -13.83 -3.77
C LEU A 70 9.89 -15.08 -3.65
N ILE A 71 10.12 -15.84 -2.59
CA ILE A 71 9.40 -17.07 -2.28
C ILE A 71 8.54 -16.78 -1.04
N ALA A 72 7.23 -16.98 -1.15
CA ALA A 72 6.26 -16.70 -0.09
C ALA A 72 5.18 -17.80 -0.03
N HIS A 73 5.62 -19.06 -0.11
CA HIS A 73 4.71 -20.20 -0.02
C HIS A 73 4.04 -20.30 1.35
N ARG A 74 2.85 -20.89 1.39
CA ARG A 74 2.15 -21.25 2.65
C ARG A 74 2.06 -20.08 3.62
N ASN A 75 1.61 -18.94 3.10
CA ASN A 75 1.30 -17.75 3.88
C ASN A 75 -0.21 -17.48 3.80
N LYS A 76 -0.65 -16.34 4.31
CA LYS A 76 -2.05 -15.89 4.24
C LYS A 76 -2.19 -14.67 3.34
N LEU A 77 -1.33 -14.53 2.33
CA LEU A 77 -1.28 -13.34 1.49
C LEU A 77 -2.61 -13.17 0.75
N GLN A 78 -3.21 -12.00 0.92
CA GLN A 78 -4.44 -11.59 0.24
C GLN A 78 -4.15 -10.48 -0.78
N ARG A 79 -3.08 -9.71 -0.56
CA ARG A 79 -2.73 -8.57 -1.40
C ARG A 79 -1.23 -8.31 -1.41
N VAL A 80 -0.75 -7.79 -2.53
CA VAL A 80 0.59 -7.20 -2.66
C VAL A 80 0.41 -5.69 -2.73
N SER A 81 1.18 -4.96 -1.92
CA SER A 81 1.12 -3.50 -1.94
C SER A 81 1.77 -2.94 -3.21
N LEU A 82 1.18 -1.89 -3.78
CA LEU A 82 1.77 -1.17 -4.91
C LEU A 82 3.17 -0.61 -4.57
N SER A 83 3.37 -0.17 -3.32
CA SER A 83 4.69 0.28 -2.86
C SER A 83 5.72 -0.84 -2.87
N ALA A 84 5.32 -2.09 -2.58
CA ALA A 84 6.24 -3.23 -2.64
C ALA A 84 6.62 -3.53 -4.09
N ALA A 85 5.66 -3.49 -5.01
CA ALA A 85 5.92 -3.72 -6.43
C ALA A 85 6.89 -2.70 -7.04
N LEU A 86 6.76 -1.42 -6.68
CA LEU A 86 7.65 -0.36 -7.17
C LEU A 86 9.06 -0.42 -6.60
N ARG A 87 9.24 -1.03 -5.42
CA ARG A 87 10.54 -1.13 -4.72
C ARG A 87 11.34 -2.38 -5.05
N LEU A 88 10.79 -3.27 -5.88
CA LEU A 88 11.43 -4.49 -6.35
C LEU A 88 11.59 -4.45 -7.88
N PRO A 89 12.43 -3.52 -8.41
CA PRO A 89 12.51 -3.27 -9.85
C PRO A 89 13.07 -4.45 -10.66
N HIS A 90 13.87 -5.33 -10.03
CA HIS A 90 14.50 -6.47 -10.70
C HIS A 90 13.92 -7.82 -10.28
N LEU A 91 12.70 -7.85 -9.76
CA LEU A 91 12.04 -9.11 -9.43
C LEU A 91 11.67 -9.87 -10.72
N HIS A 92 12.30 -11.03 -10.90
CA HIS A 92 12.07 -11.93 -12.03
C HIS A 92 11.14 -13.10 -11.66
N SER A 93 11.14 -13.53 -10.40
CA SER A 93 10.41 -14.71 -9.94
C SER A 93 9.64 -14.41 -8.66
N PHE A 94 8.32 -14.59 -8.70
CA PHE A 94 7.44 -14.48 -7.54
C PHE A 94 6.68 -15.79 -7.34
N VAL A 95 6.92 -16.47 -6.23
CA VAL A 95 6.33 -17.79 -5.97
C VAL A 95 5.54 -17.73 -4.67
N ALA A 96 4.21 -17.82 -4.75
CA ALA A 96 3.30 -17.66 -3.62
C ALA A 96 2.15 -18.67 -3.68
N ASP A 97 2.49 -19.95 -3.89
CA ASP A 97 1.51 -21.03 -3.78
C ASP A 97 1.01 -21.18 -2.35
N ASP A 98 -0.22 -21.68 -2.20
CA ASP A 98 -0.88 -21.86 -0.90
C ASP A 98 -1.00 -20.54 -0.10
N ASN A 99 -1.58 -19.53 -0.75
CA ASN A 99 -1.98 -18.27 -0.14
C ASN A 99 -3.50 -18.05 -0.25
N ASN A 100 -3.98 -16.81 -0.02
CA ASN A 100 -5.40 -16.47 0.00
C ASN A 100 -5.75 -15.34 -0.98
N PHE A 101 -5.16 -15.34 -2.18
CA PHE A 101 -5.57 -14.43 -3.25
C PHE A 101 -6.94 -14.85 -3.79
N SER A 102 -7.95 -14.01 -3.59
CA SER A 102 -9.36 -14.35 -3.83
C SER A 102 -9.89 -13.86 -5.17
N SER A 103 -9.43 -12.69 -5.63
CA SER A 103 -10.05 -11.95 -6.74
C SER A 103 -9.02 -11.51 -7.78
N LEU A 104 -9.45 -11.37 -9.04
CA LEU A 104 -8.58 -10.90 -10.12
C LEU A 104 -8.05 -9.48 -9.88
N ASP A 105 -8.85 -8.60 -9.25
CA ASP A 105 -8.44 -7.21 -8.94
C ASP A 105 -7.14 -7.14 -8.13
N GLN A 106 -6.91 -8.11 -7.24
CA GLN A 106 -5.70 -8.16 -6.41
C GLN A 106 -4.45 -8.44 -7.25
N LEU A 107 -4.61 -9.05 -8.43
CA LEU A 107 -3.50 -9.39 -9.31
C LEU A 107 -3.01 -8.19 -10.12
N VAL A 108 -3.78 -7.11 -10.23
CA VAL A 108 -3.45 -5.93 -11.04
C VAL A 108 -2.10 -5.31 -10.64
N VAL A 109 -1.74 -5.40 -9.35
CA VAL A 109 -0.46 -4.92 -8.84
C VAL A 109 0.73 -5.67 -9.47
N PHE A 110 0.57 -6.92 -9.89
CA PHE A 110 1.66 -7.67 -10.53
C PHE A 110 2.08 -7.05 -11.88
N GLY A 111 1.17 -6.36 -12.58
CA GLY A 111 1.50 -5.63 -13.80
C GLY A 111 2.49 -4.48 -13.60
N LYS A 112 2.82 -4.13 -12.36
CA LYS A 112 3.79 -3.08 -12.01
C LYS A 112 5.22 -3.59 -11.85
N PHE A 113 5.44 -4.90 -11.83
CA PHE A 113 6.78 -5.48 -11.85
C PHE A 113 7.32 -5.47 -13.30
N PRO A 114 8.38 -4.70 -13.61
CA PRO A 114 8.80 -4.46 -14.98
C PRO A 114 9.52 -5.67 -15.62
N LEU A 115 10.09 -6.56 -14.80
CA LEU A 115 10.92 -7.71 -15.22
C LEU A 115 10.36 -9.07 -14.80
N LEU A 116 9.11 -9.14 -14.33
CA LEU A 116 8.55 -10.40 -13.85
C LEU A 116 8.41 -11.41 -14.99
N GLU A 117 9.11 -12.54 -14.86
CA GLU A 117 9.13 -13.63 -15.85
C GLU A 117 8.46 -14.91 -15.35
N ARG A 118 8.46 -15.13 -14.04
CA ARG A 118 7.95 -16.35 -13.42
C ARG A 118 7.01 -15.99 -12.29
N ILE A 119 5.79 -16.50 -12.36
CA ILE A 119 4.81 -16.35 -11.28
C ILE A 119 4.16 -17.69 -10.95
N SER A 120 4.00 -17.98 -9.66
CA SER A 120 3.21 -19.13 -9.21
C SER A 120 2.26 -18.69 -8.10
N LEU A 121 0.96 -18.92 -8.33
CA LEU A 121 -0.13 -18.64 -7.38
C LEU A 121 -1.06 -19.87 -7.31
N GLY A 122 -0.51 -21.08 -7.36
CA GLY A 122 -1.25 -22.33 -7.32
C GLY A 122 -1.74 -22.72 -5.92
N GLY A 123 -2.24 -23.95 -5.82
CA GLY A 123 -2.62 -24.57 -4.54
C GLY A 123 -3.91 -23.98 -3.93
N SER A 124 -3.83 -23.55 -2.67
CA SER A 124 -4.98 -23.05 -1.91
C SER A 124 -5.50 -21.65 -2.32
N ASN A 125 -4.86 -20.99 -3.29
CA ASN A 125 -5.30 -19.67 -3.76
C ASN A 125 -6.66 -19.77 -4.51
N PRO A 126 -7.75 -19.15 -4.01
CA PRO A 126 -9.04 -19.23 -4.69
C PRO A 126 -9.04 -18.68 -6.12
N VAL A 127 -8.24 -17.64 -6.38
CA VAL A 127 -8.12 -17.01 -7.70
C VAL A 127 -7.62 -17.97 -8.78
N ALA A 128 -6.85 -19.00 -8.41
CA ALA A 128 -6.32 -19.98 -9.35
C ALA A 128 -7.42 -20.83 -10.04
N ARG A 129 -8.62 -20.90 -9.45
CA ARG A 129 -9.79 -21.61 -10.01
C ARG A 129 -10.60 -20.76 -11.00
N HIS A 130 -10.28 -19.47 -11.11
CA HIS A 130 -11.01 -18.56 -11.99
C HIS A 130 -10.66 -18.84 -13.46
N GLU A 131 -11.67 -18.90 -14.33
CA GLU A 131 -11.51 -19.26 -15.75
C GLU A 131 -10.47 -18.40 -16.47
N HIS A 132 -10.54 -17.08 -16.27
CA HIS A 132 -9.62 -16.13 -16.88
C HIS A 132 -8.33 -15.85 -16.10
N PHE A 133 -8.04 -16.58 -15.01
CA PHE A 133 -6.87 -16.33 -14.15
C PHE A 133 -5.57 -16.25 -14.94
N ARG A 134 -5.32 -17.28 -15.76
CA ARG A 134 -4.08 -17.41 -16.53
C ARG A 134 -3.97 -16.33 -17.61
N SER A 135 -5.05 -16.13 -18.37
CA SER A 135 -5.13 -15.10 -19.41
C SER A 135 -4.95 -13.68 -18.84
N PHE A 136 -5.49 -13.43 -17.64
CA PHE A 136 -5.39 -12.15 -16.96
C PHE A 136 -3.96 -11.84 -16.51
N LEU A 137 -3.25 -12.81 -15.93
CA LEU A 137 -1.83 -12.65 -15.59
C LEU A 137 -0.97 -12.37 -16.83
N MET A 138 -1.24 -13.07 -17.93
CA MET A 138 -0.55 -12.84 -19.20
C MET A 138 -0.81 -11.44 -19.77
N TYR A 139 -2.03 -10.93 -19.61
CA TYR A 139 -2.39 -9.56 -19.98
C TYR A 139 -1.62 -8.53 -19.16
N LEU A 140 -1.60 -8.70 -17.84
CA LEU A 140 -0.94 -7.77 -16.91
C LEU A 140 0.58 -7.75 -17.08
N CYS A 141 1.19 -8.92 -17.25
CA CYS A 141 2.64 -9.08 -17.28
C CYS A 141 3.07 -9.74 -18.60
N PRO A 142 3.29 -8.97 -19.68
CA PRO A 142 3.58 -9.53 -21.00
C PRO A 142 4.91 -10.32 -21.05
N LYS A 143 5.86 -10.04 -20.15
CA LYS A 143 7.15 -10.73 -20.06
C LYS A 143 7.10 -12.09 -19.37
N LEU A 144 5.95 -12.49 -18.79
CA LEU A 144 5.81 -13.78 -18.12
C LEU A 144 6.10 -14.94 -19.07
N LYS A 145 7.04 -15.80 -18.71
CA LYS A 145 7.43 -17.03 -19.42
C LYS A 145 6.82 -18.28 -18.77
N LEU A 146 6.65 -18.26 -17.45
CA LEU A 146 6.11 -19.37 -16.65
C LEU A 146 5.02 -18.88 -15.71
N ILE A 147 3.89 -19.57 -15.72
CA ILE A 147 2.76 -19.36 -14.79
C ILE A 147 2.42 -20.72 -14.17
N ASN A 148 2.44 -20.82 -12.84
CA ASN A 148 2.20 -22.07 -12.09
C ASN A 148 3.04 -23.24 -12.63
N PHE A 149 4.34 -22.98 -12.85
CA PHE A 149 5.31 -23.92 -13.44
C PHE A 149 4.98 -24.44 -14.86
N GLN A 150 3.98 -23.86 -15.53
CA GLN A 150 3.64 -24.16 -16.91
C GLN A 150 4.12 -23.04 -17.83
N ARG A 151 4.77 -23.41 -18.94
CA ARG A 151 5.24 -22.47 -19.95
C ARG A 151 4.06 -21.74 -20.59
N VAL A 152 4.23 -20.45 -20.85
CA VAL A 152 3.26 -19.65 -21.61
C VAL A 152 3.46 -19.88 -23.09
N LEU A 153 2.42 -20.31 -23.80
CA LEU A 153 2.45 -20.59 -25.23
C LEU A 153 2.08 -19.34 -26.05
N ALA A 154 2.57 -19.26 -27.28
CA ALA A 154 2.26 -18.14 -28.18
C ALA A 154 0.76 -18.09 -28.55
N VAL A 155 0.11 -19.26 -28.69
CA VAL A 155 -1.32 -19.36 -28.98
C VAL A 155 -2.16 -18.75 -27.86
N GLU A 156 -1.78 -18.99 -26.61
CA GLU A 156 -2.45 -18.40 -25.43
C GLU A 156 -2.32 -16.88 -25.43
N ARG A 157 -1.16 -16.33 -25.84
CA ARG A 157 -0.96 -14.88 -25.94
C ARG A 157 -1.85 -14.24 -26.99
N ALA A 158 -2.04 -14.90 -28.12
CA ALA A 158 -2.95 -14.42 -29.16
C ALA A 158 -4.40 -14.40 -28.67
N ALA A 159 -4.82 -15.39 -27.88
CA ALA A 159 -6.16 -15.44 -27.29
C ALA A 159 -6.39 -14.30 -26.27
N VAL A 160 -5.36 -13.90 -25.51
CA VAL A 160 -5.46 -12.77 -24.57
C VAL A 160 -5.78 -11.45 -25.28
N SER A 161 -5.29 -11.25 -26.51
CA SER A 161 -5.58 -10.03 -27.28
C SER A 161 -7.08 -9.83 -27.55
N ILE A 162 -7.86 -10.89 -27.61
CA ILE A 162 -9.32 -10.83 -27.81
C ILE A 162 -10.03 -10.34 -26.55
N LEU A 163 -9.58 -10.78 -25.37
CA LEU A 163 -10.14 -10.45 -24.06
C LEU A 163 -9.60 -9.13 -23.48
N ARG A 164 -8.77 -8.41 -24.25
CA ARG A 164 -8.05 -7.22 -23.79
C ARG A 164 -8.98 -6.13 -23.27
N SER A 165 -10.07 -5.84 -23.99
CA SER A 165 -11.05 -4.80 -23.60
C SER A 165 -11.74 -5.12 -22.29
N THR A 166 -12.10 -6.39 -22.06
CA THR A 166 -12.70 -6.86 -20.80
C THR A 166 -11.73 -6.72 -19.64
N PHE A 167 -10.46 -7.09 -19.83
CA PHE A 167 -9.44 -6.96 -18.78
C PHE A 167 -9.06 -5.51 -18.49
N GLU A 168 -9.09 -4.65 -19.50
CA GLU A 168 -8.85 -3.21 -19.36
C GLU A 168 -9.90 -2.56 -18.44
N ALA A 169 -11.17 -2.92 -18.57
CA ALA A 169 -12.23 -2.46 -17.67
C ALA A 169 -12.01 -2.88 -16.21
N VAL A 170 -11.57 -4.12 -15.98
CA VAL A 170 -11.24 -4.63 -14.63
C VAL A 170 -10.10 -3.81 -14.00
N VAL A 171 -9.06 -3.52 -14.78
CA VAL A 171 -7.92 -2.69 -14.32
C VAL A 171 -8.35 -1.26 -13.99
N GLN A 172 -9.23 -0.65 -14.79
CA GLN A 172 -9.73 0.70 -14.52
C GLN A 172 -10.57 0.76 -13.24
N ASN A 173 -11.45 -0.22 -13.02
CA ASN A 173 -12.29 -0.30 -11.82
C ASN A 173 -11.45 -0.51 -10.55
N SER A 174 -10.41 -1.34 -10.63
CA SER A 174 -9.50 -1.60 -9.51
C SER A 174 -8.51 -0.46 -9.24
N ALA A 175 -8.09 0.28 -10.28
CA ALA A 175 -7.25 1.47 -10.14
C ALA A 175 -7.96 2.60 -9.38
N GLY A 176 -9.27 2.76 -9.55
CA GLY A 176 -10.08 3.69 -8.75
C GLY A 176 -10.00 3.41 -7.24
N ALA A 177 -10.00 2.13 -6.85
CA ALA A 177 -9.83 1.72 -5.45
C ALA A 177 -8.37 1.90 -4.93
N ALA A 178 -7.37 1.67 -5.79
CA ALA A 178 -5.95 1.84 -5.43
C ALA A 178 -5.57 3.31 -5.21
N ALA A 179 -6.15 4.25 -5.97
CA ALA A 179 -5.94 5.69 -5.80
C ALA A 179 -6.40 6.19 -4.41
N LEU A 180 -7.53 5.67 -3.91
CA LEU A 180 -8.03 5.96 -2.58
C LEU A 180 -7.03 5.55 -1.49
N SER A 181 -6.41 4.36 -1.63
CA SER A 181 -5.46 3.84 -0.64
C SER A 181 -4.14 4.60 -0.61
N MET A 182 -3.71 5.21 -1.72
CA MET A 182 -2.51 6.05 -1.77
C MET A 182 -2.69 7.40 -1.06
N ASN A 183 -3.90 7.97 -1.12
CA ASN A 183 -4.22 9.22 -0.43
C ASN A 183 -4.21 9.03 1.09
N VAL A 184 -4.76 7.92 1.59
CA VAL A 184 -4.73 7.57 3.02
C VAL A 184 -3.29 7.41 3.56
N GLN A 185 -2.38 6.83 2.79
CA GLN A 185 -0.97 6.67 3.21
C GLN A 185 -0.18 7.99 3.20
N LYS A 186 -0.48 8.92 2.28
CA LYS A 186 0.09 10.27 2.28
C LYS A 186 -0.36 11.07 3.51
N GLU A 187 -1.63 10.96 3.90
CA GLU A 187 -2.19 11.61 5.08
C GLU A 187 -1.56 11.11 6.40
N LEU A 188 -1.40 9.78 6.53
CA LEU A 188 -0.74 9.17 7.70
C LEU A 188 0.75 9.54 7.82
N ARG A 189 1.44 9.76 6.69
CA ARG A 189 2.84 10.21 6.65
C ARG A 189 2.99 11.69 7.03
N GLN A 190 2.04 12.55 6.67
CA GLN A 190 2.05 13.95 7.11
C GLN A 190 1.79 14.08 8.62
N ARG A 191 0.90 13.26 9.18
CA ARG A 191 0.64 13.23 10.63
C ARG A 191 1.84 12.79 11.48
N LYS A 192 2.76 11.96 10.95
CA LYS A 192 3.97 11.53 11.67
C LYS A 192 5.14 12.53 11.58
N ARG A 193 5.12 13.50 10.66
CA ARG A 193 6.16 14.55 10.58
C ARG A 193 5.93 15.73 11.54
N GLY A 194 4.73 15.84 12.14
CA GLY A 194 4.39 16.91 13.08
C GLY A 194 4.64 16.61 14.56
N ARG A 195 5.27 15.48 14.93
CA ARG A 195 5.39 15.04 16.33
C ARG A 195 6.80 14.81 16.88
N ASN A 196 7.84 15.32 16.21
CA ASN A 196 9.20 15.30 16.76
C ASN A 196 9.77 16.72 16.86
N ALA A 197 9.43 17.40 17.95
CA ALA A 197 10.29 18.39 18.56
C ALA A 197 10.11 18.30 20.09
N VAL A 198 11.26 18.23 20.78
CA VAL A 198 11.48 18.37 22.23
C VAL A 198 11.45 17.05 23.05
N MET A 199 12.67 16.62 23.42
CA MET A 199 12.99 15.65 24.49
C MET A 199 12.72 16.24 25.88
N PRO A 200 12.45 15.42 26.91
CA PRO A 200 12.14 15.89 28.26
C PRO A 200 13.40 15.96 29.15
N GLN A 201 13.42 16.90 30.10
CA GLN A 201 14.29 16.83 31.28
C GLN A 201 13.55 17.21 32.57
N SER A 202 13.76 16.36 33.59
CA SER A 202 13.77 16.60 35.05
C SER A 202 12.49 17.05 35.79
N ALA A 203 12.11 16.22 36.77
CA ALA A 203 11.10 16.38 37.83
C ALA A 203 11.59 17.32 38.98
N PRO A 204 10.93 17.45 40.17
CA PRO A 204 9.62 16.97 40.63
C PRO A 204 8.77 18.03 41.42
N GLY A 205 7.48 17.76 41.66
CA GLY A 205 6.76 18.35 42.80
C GLY A 205 5.27 18.62 42.64
N GLY A 206 4.45 17.93 43.44
CA GLY A 206 3.44 18.57 44.29
C GLY A 206 2.00 18.80 43.78
N VAL A 207 1.08 18.02 44.36
CA VAL A 207 -0.20 18.43 44.99
C VAL A 207 -1.39 18.90 44.11
N GLN A 208 -2.43 18.06 44.15
CA GLN A 208 -3.90 18.29 44.20
C GLN A 208 -4.67 19.15 43.17
N ALA A 209 -5.77 18.52 42.74
CA ALA A 209 -7.17 19.00 42.73
C ALA A 209 -7.72 19.74 41.49
N GLU A 210 -8.88 19.20 41.11
CA GLU A 210 -10.12 19.85 40.66
C GLU A 210 -10.35 20.15 39.17
N SER A 211 -11.58 19.76 38.82
CA SER A 211 -12.35 19.91 37.59
C SER A 211 -12.55 21.37 37.20
N ASP A 212 -12.64 21.66 35.90
CA ASP A 212 -13.61 22.63 35.40
C ASP A 212 -13.88 22.45 33.89
N ASP A 213 -15.17 22.23 33.60
CA ASP A 213 -15.79 22.35 32.28
C ASP A 213 -15.90 23.85 31.92
N HIS A 214 -15.35 24.26 30.78
CA HIS A 214 -15.69 25.54 30.17
C HIS A 214 -15.95 25.42 28.66
N ALA A 215 -17.24 25.34 28.33
CA ALA A 215 -17.79 25.67 27.02
C ALA A 215 -17.61 27.17 26.74
N VAL A 216 -16.92 27.51 25.64
CA VAL A 216 -16.77 28.89 25.18
C VAL A 216 -17.96 29.24 24.29
N SER A 217 -18.65 30.33 24.64
CA SER A 217 -19.86 30.82 23.97
C SER A 217 -19.57 31.37 22.57
N SER A 218 -20.09 30.69 21.54
CA SER A 218 -20.21 31.21 20.18
C SER A 218 -21.36 32.21 20.11
N GLY A 219 -21.08 33.47 19.79
CA GLY A 219 -22.11 34.49 19.57
C GLY A 219 -22.95 34.20 18.30
N PRO A 220 -24.18 34.74 18.20
CA PRO A 220 -25.15 34.41 17.14
C PRO A 220 -24.72 34.77 15.70
N ASN A 221 -23.63 35.52 15.51
CA ASN A 221 -23.08 35.84 14.19
C ASN A 221 -22.07 34.80 13.67
N ASP A 222 -21.42 34.02 14.54
CA ASP A 222 -20.42 33.02 14.10
C ASP A 222 -21.13 31.76 13.58
N THR A 223 -22.21 31.35 14.24
CA THR A 223 -23.04 30.22 13.79
C THR A 223 -23.64 30.45 12.40
N GLN A 224 -23.97 31.71 12.05
CA GLN A 224 -24.45 32.05 10.71
C GLN A 224 -23.35 32.03 9.63
N LEU A 225 -22.07 32.26 9.99
CA LEU A 225 -20.95 32.11 9.07
C LEU A 225 -20.60 30.63 8.86
N ASP A 226 -20.64 29.84 9.95
CA ASP A 226 -20.39 28.39 9.91
C ASP A 226 -21.44 27.68 9.02
N ASP A 227 -22.72 28.06 9.13
CA ASP A 227 -23.79 27.53 8.29
C ASP A 227 -23.61 27.91 6.80
N LYS A 228 -23.03 29.07 6.50
CA LYS A 228 -22.76 29.51 5.12
C LYS A 228 -21.60 28.76 4.50
N ILE A 229 -20.54 28.50 5.27
CA ILE A 229 -19.39 27.71 4.81
C ILE A 229 -19.83 26.28 4.52
N THR A 230 -20.65 25.69 5.39
CA THR A 230 -21.16 24.32 5.19
C THR A 230 -21.98 24.22 3.90
N LYS A 231 -22.85 25.19 3.62
CA LYS A 231 -23.62 25.24 2.36
C LYS A 231 -22.78 25.50 1.12
N LEU A 232 -21.69 26.26 1.23
CA LEU A 232 -20.75 26.49 0.13
C LEU A 232 -19.92 25.24 -0.18
N GLN A 233 -19.54 24.49 0.85
CA GLN A 233 -18.86 23.20 0.72
C GLN A 233 -19.71 22.21 -0.09
N GLU A 234 -21.00 22.10 0.24
CA GLU A 234 -21.95 21.24 -0.50
C GLU A 234 -22.14 21.68 -1.97
N ARG A 235 -22.04 22.98 -2.26
CA ARG A 235 -22.16 23.51 -3.62
C ARG A 235 -20.88 23.28 -4.44
N ILE A 236 -19.71 23.29 -3.82
CA ILE A 236 -18.44 22.94 -4.46
C ILE A 236 -18.45 21.45 -4.84
N ASP A 237 -18.93 20.59 -3.93
CA ASP A 237 -19.02 19.15 -4.18
C ASP A 237 -20.02 18.79 -5.29
N ALA A 238 -20.99 19.67 -5.56
CA ALA A 238 -22.00 19.52 -6.62
C ALA A 238 -21.65 20.22 -7.95
N ALA A 239 -20.54 20.98 -8.03
CA ALA A 239 -20.19 21.73 -9.23
C ALA A 239 -19.58 20.83 -10.33
N GLU A 240 -20.17 20.86 -11.53
CA GLU A 240 -19.74 20.01 -12.66
C GLU A 240 -18.76 20.73 -13.61
N THR A 241 -18.64 22.06 -13.52
CA THR A 241 -17.78 22.88 -14.38
C THR A 241 -16.61 23.51 -13.63
N GLU A 242 -15.46 23.59 -14.30
CA GLU A 242 -14.19 24.07 -13.70
C GLU A 242 -14.25 25.58 -13.36
N GLU A 243 -14.99 26.36 -14.13
CA GLU A 243 -15.21 27.79 -13.88
C GLU A 243 -16.07 28.04 -12.65
N GLU A 244 -17.13 27.25 -12.43
CA GLU A 244 -17.99 27.35 -11.24
C GLU A 244 -17.26 26.91 -9.97
N MET A 245 -16.44 25.85 -10.08
CA MET A 245 -15.64 25.35 -8.95
C MET A 245 -14.60 26.39 -8.50
N SER A 246 -13.94 27.06 -9.45
CA SER A 246 -12.97 28.11 -9.13
C SER A 246 -13.61 29.32 -8.43
N ALA A 247 -14.80 29.75 -8.89
CA ALA A 247 -15.49 30.89 -8.30
C ALA A 247 -15.98 30.59 -6.86
N LEU A 248 -16.48 29.36 -6.62
CA LEU A 248 -16.95 28.95 -5.29
C LEU A 248 -15.79 28.74 -4.30
N MET A 249 -14.63 28.27 -4.76
CA MET A 249 -13.44 28.16 -3.91
C MET A 249 -12.92 29.53 -3.45
N GLU A 250 -12.94 30.54 -4.33
CA GLU A 250 -12.56 31.91 -3.97
C GLU A 250 -13.53 32.54 -2.95
N GLU A 251 -14.84 32.29 -3.10
CA GLU A 251 -15.86 32.73 -2.14
C GLU A 251 -15.70 32.06 -0.76
N MET A 252 -15.31 30.78 -0.73
CA MET A 252 -15.04 30.04 0.50
C MET A 252 -13.80 30.58 1.24
N GLU A 253 -12.71 30.86 0.51
CA GLU A 253 -11.48 31.40 1.08
C GLU A 253 -11.73 32.78 1.73
N ALA A 254 -12.49 33.65 1.05
CA ALA A 254 -12.86 34.97 1.58
C ALA A 254 -13.67 34.90 2.90
N LEU A 255 -14.55 33.91 3.02
CA LEU A 255 -15.36 33.71 4.24
C LEU A 255 -14.55 33.12 5.39
N GLN A 256 -13.60 32.23 5.11
CA GLN A 256 -12.68 31.70 6.12
C GLN A 256 -11.77 32.80 6.67
N ASP A 257 -11.25 33.66 5.79
CA ASP A 257 -10.45 34.83 6.14
C ASP A 257 -11.22 35.83 7.03
N ALA A 258 -12.50 36.07 6.71
CA ALA A 258 -13.37 36.93 7.51
C ALA A 258 -13.62 36.35 8.90
N MET A 259 -13.73 35.02 9.01
CA MET A 259 -13.92 34.33 10.28
C MET A 259 -12.65 34.38 11.15
N GLU A 260 -11.48 34.17 10.55
CA GLU A 260 -10.19 34.29 11.25
C GLU A 260 -9.95 35.71 11.78
N ARG A 261 -10.29 36.74 10.99
CA ARG A 261 -10.20 38.14 11.41
C ARG A 261 -11.16 38.47 12.56
N ASN A 262 -12.37 37.92 12.55
CA ASN A 262 -13.32 38.07 13.66
C ASN A 262 -12.86 37.33 14.93
N ARG A 263 -12.25 36.16 14.78
CA ARG A 263 -11.69 35.38 15.90
C ARG A 263 -10.45 36.05 16.50
N ALA A 264 -9.63 36.69 15.67
CA ALA A 264 -8.46 37.47 16.11
C ALA A 264 -8.86 38.75 16.86
N ARG A 265 -10.00 39.38 16.50
CA ARG A 265 -10.53 40.57 17.20
C ARG A 265 -11.15 40.28 18.57
N ARG A 266 -11.41 39.00 18.90
CA ARG A 266 -12.03 38.57 20.17
C ARG A 266 -11.01 38.05 21.21
N LYS A 267 -9.72 37.98 20.86
CA LYS A 267 -8.61 37.68 21.78
C LYS A 267 -7.92 38.96 22.22
#